data_AF-A0A914YZI6-F1
#
_entry.id   AF-A0A914YZI6-F1
#
_cell.length_a   1.000
_cell.length_b   1.000
_cell.length_c   1.000
_cell.angle_alpha   90.00
_cell.angle_beta   90.00
_cell.angle_gamma   90.00
#
_symmetry.space_group_name_H-M   'P 1'
#
loop_
_entity.id
_entity.type
_entity.pdbx_description
1 polymer ?
#
loop_
_entity_poly.entity_id
_entity_poly.type
_entity_poly.pdbx_seq_one_letter_code
_entity_poly.pdbx_strand_id
1 'polypeptide(L)'
;MDVGSLSCGYFQIKLPYYEDCGQPSKRPGESTEAAWKRCSDDYNCAVTCLRAYIKRYAFKCPGVGTCQQMSRLHNGGPSGCQNSGTIGYWNVIHSCCGCS
;
A
#
# COMPACT_ATOMS: atom_id res chain seq x y z
N MET A 1 -1.50 2.03 16.04
CA MET A 1 -2.91 2.02 15.61
C MET A 1 -3.14 3.32 14.85
N ASP A 2 -3.68 3.23 13.64
CA ASP A 2 -3.88 4.36 12.72
C ASP A 2 -5.34 4.36 12.23
N VAL A 3 -6.03 5.48 12.42
CA VAL A 3 -7.47 5.67 12.14
C VAL A 3 -8.35 4.48 12.55
N GLY A 4 -8.15 3.97 13.78
CA GLY A 4 -8.98 2.90 14.37
C GLY A 4 -8.66 1.47 13.88
N SER A 5 -7.59 1.27 13.11
CA SER A 5 -7.13 -0.05 12.67
C SER A 5 -5.62 -0.22 12.89
N LEU A 6 -5.14 -1.46 12.93
CA LEU A 6 -3.71 -1.74 13.00
C LEU A 6 -3.09 -1.62 11.59
N SER A 7 -2.00 -0.88 11.52
CA SER A 7 -1.09 -0.78 10.37
C SER A 7 0.26 -1.36 10.82
N CYS A 8 0.87 -2.21 10.01
CA CYS A 8 2.06 -2.98 10.40
C CYS A 8 3.27 -2.71 9.49
N GLY A 9 4.47 -2.82 10.08
CA GLY A 9 5.75 -2.90 9.38
C GLY A 9 6.16 -1.70 8.54
N TYR A 10 7.04 -1.95 7.56
CA TYR A 10 7.78 -0.94 6.79
C TYR A 10 6.90 0.08 6.07
N PHE A 11 5.76 -0.37 5.54
CA PHE A 11 4.83 0.46 4.77
C PHE A 11 3.48 0.63 5.45
N GLN A 12 3.39 0.41 6.77
CA GLN A 12 2.12 0.59 7.51
C GLN A 12 0.93 -0.13 6.83
N ILE A 13 1.14 -1.37 6.37
CA ILE A 13 0.16 -2.15 5.63
C ILE A 13 -0.96 -2.57 6.58
N LYS A 14 -2.22 -2.38 6.17
CA LYS A 14 -3.42 -2.88 6.88
C LYS A 14 -3.81 -4.27 6.39
N LEU A 15 -4.54 -5.04 7.20
CA LEU A 15 -4.97 -6.39 6.83
C LEU A 15 -5.73 -6.44 5.48
N PRO A 16 -6.72 -5.56 5.18
CA PRO A 16 -7.40 -5.59 3.88
C PRO A 16 -6.47 -5.27 2.69
N TYR A 17 -5.46 -4.42 2.91
CA TYR A 17 -4.45 -4.12 1.90
C TYR A 17 -3.65 -5.38 1.56
N TYR A 18 -3.26 -6.16 2.59
CA TYR A 18 -2.56 -7.43 2.41
C TYR A 18 -3.41 -8.49 1.69
N GLU A 19 -4.70 -8.55 2.01
CA GLU A 19 -5.64 -9.41 1.28
C GLU A 19 -5.72 -9.03 -0.20
N ASP A 20 -5.83 -7.73 -0.49
CA ASP A 20 -5.94 -7.22 -1.85
C ASP A 20 -4.65 -7.39 -2.67
N CYS A 21 -3.48 -7.37 -2.03
CA CYS A 21 -2.20 -7.60 -2.69
C CYS A 21 -1.89 -9.09 -2.95
N GLY A 22 -2.83 -9.99 -2.66
CA GLY A 22 -2.72 -11.42 -2.95
C GLY A 22 -2.07 -12.25 -1.84
N GLN A 23 -1.96 -11.70 -0.62
CA GLN A 23 -1.44 -12.40 0.56
C GLN A 23 -0.05 -13.05 0.33
N PRO A 24 0.96 -12.29 -0.15
CA PRO A 24 2.27 -12.84 -0.47
C PRO A 24 2.89 -13.55 0.73
N SER A 25 3.62 -14.63 0.45
CA SER A 25 4.33 -15.46 1.43
C SER A 25 3.46 -16.13 2.50
N LYS A 26 2.12 -16.11 2.38
CA LYS A 26 1.22 -16.85 3.28
C LYS A 26 1.45 -18.36 3.14
N ARG A 27 1.62 -19.04 4.26
CA ARG A 27 1.88 -20.49 4.31
C ARG A 27 0.57 -21.29 4.39
N PRO A 28 0.52 -22.54 3.89
CA PRO A 28 -0.63 -23.41 4.13
C PRO A 28 -0.90 -23.58 5.63
N GLY A 29 -2.16 -23.43 6.04
CA GLY A 29 -2.59 -23.50 7.44
C GLY A 29 -2.31 -22.25 8.30
N GLU A 30 -1.61 -21.24 7.76
CA GLU A 30 -1.38 -19.96 8.46
C GLU A 30 -2.62 -19.05 8.35
N SER A 31 -2.98 -18.38 9.43
CA SER A 31 -4.06 -17.38 9.38
C SER A 31 -3.61 -16.17 8.56
N THR A 32 -4.56 -15.51 7.89
CA THR A 32 -4.24 -14.29 7.11
C THR A 32 -3.64 -13.20 8.00
N GLU A 33 -4.11 -13.06 9.24
CA GLU A 33 -3.59 -12.06 10.18
C GLU A 33 -2.13 -12.32 10.57
N ALA A 34 -1.76 -13.58 10.84
CA ALA A 34 -0.37 -13.94 11.16
C ALA A 34 0.54 -13.72 9.94
N ALA A 35 0.10 -14.15 8.76
CA ALA A 35 0.82 -13.96 7.50
C ALA A 35 1.00 -12.47 7.17
N TRP A 36 -0.04 -11.66 7.39
CA TRP A 36 -0.02 -10.21 7.19
C TRP A 36 1.03 -9.53 8.07
N LYS A 37 1.02 -9.78 9.39
CA LYS A 37 1.98 -9.17 10.32
C LYS A 37 3.41 -9.56 9.94
N ARG A 38 3.66 -10.87 9.72
CA ARG A 38 4.96 -11.38 9.30
C ARG A 38 5.42 -10.79 7.96
N CYS A 39 4.54 -10.69 6.98
CA CYS A 39 4.87 -10.12 5.67
C CYS A 39 5.13 -8.62 5.75
N SER A 40 4.38 -7.90 6.58
CA SER A 40 4.55 -6.44 6.77
C SER A 40 5.91 -6.11 7.40
N ASP A 41 6.39 -6.97 8.30
CA ASP A 41 7.69 -6.85 8.98
C ASP A 41 8.86 -7.45 8.19
N ASP A 42 8.61 -8.06 7.02
CA ASP A 42 9.63 -8.50 6.07
C ASP A 42 9.68 -7.54 4.87
N TYR A 43 10.81 -6.85 4.69
CA TYR A 43 10.93 -5.81 3.67
C TYR A 43 10.57 -6.30 2.26
N ASN A 44 11.05 -7.49 1.87
CA ASN A 44 10.84 -8.02 0.52
C ASN A 44 9.38 -8.42 0.29
N CYS A 45 8.74 -9.02 1.30
CA CYS A 45 7.34 -9.37 1.26
C CYS A 45 6.46 -8.11 1.22
N ALA A 46 6.77 -7.12 2.05
CA ALA A 46 6.06 -5.85 2.10
C ALA A 46 6.17 -5.08 0.76
N VAL A 47 7.36 -5.03 0.14
CA VAL A 47 7.55 -4.46 -1.21
C VAL A 47 6.75 -5.22 -2.27
N THR A 48 6.73 -6.56 -2.19
CA THR A 48 5.95 -7.41 -3.11
C THR A 48 4.46 -7.09 -2.98
N CYS A 49 3.96 -6.97 -1.76
CA CYS A 49 2.58 -6.61 -1.48
C CYS A 49 2.24 -5.21 -2.01
N LEU A 50 3.06 -4.20 -1.71
CA LEU A 50 2.90 -2.84 -2.24
C LEU A 50 2.79 -2.86 -3.77
N ARG A 51 3.75 -3.47 -4.47
CA ARG A 51 3.76 -3.52 -5.94
C ARG A 51 2.53 -4.24 -6.50
N ALA A 52 2.12 -5.35 -5.90
CA ALA A 52 0.93 -6.10 -6.32
C ALA A 52 -0.35 -5.26 -6.13
N TYR A 53 -0.48 -4.55 -5.01
CA TYR A 53 -1.60 -3.67 -4.73
C TYR A 53 -1.67 -2.49 -5.73
N ILE A 54 -0.54 -1.82 -5.98
CA ILE A 54 -0.47 -0.74 -6.96
C ILE A 54 -0.84 -1.26 -8.35
N LYS A 55 -0.26 -2.40 -8.77
CA LYS A 55 -0.60 -3.02 -10.06
C LYS A 55 -2.09 -3.32 -10.18
N ARG A 56 -2.71 -3.84 -9.12
CA ARG A 56 -4.15 -4.15 -9.08
C ARG A 56 -5.03 -2.92 -9.28
N TYR A 57 -4.64 -1.75 -8.75
CA TYR A 57 -5.48 -0.55 -8.78
C TYR A 57 -4.98 0.59 -9.67
N ALA A 58 -3.83 0.44 -10.34
CA ALA A 58 -3.24 1.46 -11.21
C ALA A 58 -4.19 1.99 -12.29
N PHE A 59 -5.08 1.14 -12.82
CA PHE A 59 -6.09 1.53 -13.81
C PHE A 59 -7.06 2.62 -13.30
N LYS A 60 -7.21 2.74 -11.97
CA LYS A 60 -8.00 3.81 -11.34
C LYS A 60 -7.23 5.12 -11.21
N CYS A 61 -6.02 5.24 -11.72
CA CYS A 61 -5.23 6.46 -11.67
C CYS A 61 -4.72 6.84 -13.08
N PRO A 62 -5.60 7.08 -14.06
CA PRO A 62 -5.19 7.41 -15.42
C PRO A 62 -4.50 8.78 -15.46
N GLY A 63 -3.43 8.91 -16.25
CA GLY A 63 -2.75 10.18 -16.49
C GLY A 63 -1.93 10.73 -15.30
N VAL A 64 -1.74 9.94 -14.25
CA VAL A 64 -0.95 10.30 -13.05
C VAL A 64 0.44 9.68 -13.15
N GLY A 65 1.49 10.42 -12.75
CA GLY A 65 2.87 9.93 -12.70
C GLY A 65 3.02 8.70 -11.80
N THR A 66 4.00 7.84 -12.07
CA THR A 66 4.12 6.54 -11.39
C THR A 66 4.33 6.70 -9.89
N CYS A 67 5.13 7.67 -9.44
CA CYS A 67 5.32 7.85 -8.00
C CYS A 67 4.09 8.47 -7.34
N GLN A 68 3.46 9.46 -7.97
CA GLN A 68 2.20 10.02 -7.46
C GLN A 68 1.10 8.96 -7.37
N GLN A 69 0.96 8.11 -8.40
CA GLN A 69 0.02 7.01 -8.41
C GLN A 69 0.29 6.04 -7.26
N MET A 70 1.53 5.58 -7.10
CA MET A 70 1.93 4.68 -6.01
C MET A 70 1.61 5.28 -4.64
N SER A 71 2.00 6.53 -4.43
CA SER A 71 1.80 7.26 -3.17
C SER A 71 0.33 7.38 -2.79
N ARG A 72 -0.50 7.82 -3.75
CA ARG A 72 -1.91 8.10 -3.48
C ARG A 72 -2.73 6.82 -3.33
N LEU A 73 -2.45 5.78 -4.12
CA LEU A 73 -3.08 4.46 -3.94
C LEU A 73 -2.65 3.79 -2.63
N HIS A 74 -1.39 3.95 -2.22
CA HIS A 74 -0.93 3.39 -0.97
C HIS A 74 -1.64 4.04 0.24
N ASN A 75 -1.74 5.37 0.24
CA ASN A 75 -2.35 6.12 1.34
C ASN A 75 -3.90 6.07 1.34
N GLY A 76 -4.52 6.17 0.17
CA GLY A 76 -5.98 6.29 0.03
C GLY A 76 -6.71 5.03 -0.43
N GLY A 77 -6.00 3.92 -0.58
CA GLY A 77 -6.58 2.67 -1.06
C GLY A 77 -6.99 2.71 -2.54
N PRO A 78 -7.99 1.89 -2.96
CA PRO A 78 -8.27 1.66 -4.38
C PRO A 78 -8.68 2.91 -5.17
N SER A 79 -9.25 3.91 -4.50
CA SER A 79 -9.69 5.17 -5.12
C SER A 79 -8.82 6.35 -4.68
N GLY A 80 -7.58 6.08 -4.25
CA GLY A 80 -6.69 7.08 -3.69
C GLY A 80 -6.41 8.27 -4.60
N CYS A 81 -6.39 8.07 -5.93
CA CYS A 81 -6.18 9.16 -6.90
C CYS A 81 -7.39 10.08 -7.09
N GLN A 82 -8.59 9.62 -6.77
CA GLN A 82 -9.81 10.45 -6.80
C GLN A 82 -10.01 11.22 -5.48
N ASN A 83 -9.41 10.74 -4.39
CA ASN A 83 -9.57 11.34 -3.08
C ASN A 83 -8.59 12.51 -2.90
N SER A 84 -9.10 13.73 -2.72
CA SER A 84 -8.27 14.92 -2.46
C SER A 84 -7.50 14.84 -1.14
N GLY A 85 -7.96 14.03 -0.17
CA GLY A 85 -7.27 13.79 1.10
C GLY A 85 -5.86 13.17 0.95
N THR A 86 -5.56 12.53 -0.19
CA THR A 86 -4.23 11.93 -0.44
C THR A 86 -3.24 12.91 -1.07
N ILE A 87 -3.68 14.12 -1.45
CA ILE A 87 -2.80 15.13 -2.08
C ILE A 87 -1.70 15.58 -1.11
N GLY A 88 -2.04 15.80 0.16
CA GLY A 88 -1.06 16.18 1.18
C GLY A 88 0.03 15.11 1.36
N TYR A 89 -0.37 13.83 1.41
CA TYR A 89 0.57 12.71 1.48
C TYR A 89 1.50 12.66 0.28
N TRP A 90 0.96 12.85 -0.93
CA TRP A 90 1.78 12.94 -2.15
C TRP A 90 2.79 14.08 -2.08
N ASN A 91 2.39 15.28 -1.67
CA ASN A 91 3.28 16.44 -1.62
C ASN A 91 4.48 16.21 -0.68
N VAL A 92 4.28 15.49 0.42
CA VAL A 92 5.37 15.09 1.33
C VAL A 92 6.32 14.10 0.66
N ILE A 93 5.81 13.10 -0.07
CA ILE A 93 6.68 12.17 -0.82
C ILE A 93 7.45 12.90 -1.91
N HIS A 94 6.77 13.77 -2.66
CA HIS A 94 7.37 14.54 -3.73
C HIS A 94 8.52 15.42 -3.24
N SER A 95 8.38 16.05 -2.06
CA SER A 95 9.47 16.86 -1.48
C SER A 95 10.68 16.03 -1.03
N CYS A 96 10.49 14.75 -0.67
CA CYS A 96 11.59 13.86 -0.30
C CYS A 96 12.33 13.29 -1.53
N CYS A 97 11.62 12.93 -2.60
CA CYS A 97 12.21 12.23 -3.75
C CYS A 97 12.48 13.12 -4.97
N GLY A 98 11.82 14.27 -5.11
CA GLY A 98 11.84 15.09 -6.33
C GLY A 98 11.28 14.39 -7.58
N CYS A 99 10.48 13.34 -7.40
CA CYS A 99 10.07 12.41 -8.45
C CYS A 99 8.65 12.67 -8.95
N SER A 100 8.31 12.18 -10.15
CA SER A 100 6.96 12.31 -10.77
C SER A 100 6.11 11.04 -10.65
#